data_AF-A0A923TFN5-F1
#
_entry.id   AF-A0A923TFN5-F1
#
_cell.length_a   1.000
_cell.length_b   1.000
_cell.length_c   1.000
_cell.angle_alpha   90.00
_cell.angle_beta   90.00
_cell.angle_gamma   90.00
#
_symmetry.space_group_name_H-M   'P 1'
#
loop_
_entity.id
_entity.type
_entity.pdbx_description
1 polymer ?
#
loop_
_entity_poly.entity_id
_entity_poly.type
_entity_poly.pdbx_seq_one_letter_code
_entity_poly.pdbx_strand_id
1 'polypeptide(L)'
;MGSLRGISGLAIAGSLLFIGLGTSSLSQAQAKDKDDLECRYMSAIEGGFLANHVRYTNRDTDLQNRTIEQYIKRMDPSKIYLLAADVDQIKTWMGGLFDKTKNKDCAFLDQSQKLLVQRAQERADFAKKFLDKDYKFDGKTEFTFDPDKKA
;
A
#
# COMPACT_ATOMS: atom_id res chain seq x y z
N MET A 1 -31.74 29.77 -68.06
CA MET A 1 -31.25 31.16 -67.98
C MET A 1 -31.66 31.76 -66.65
N GLY A 2 -30.69 32.32 -65.91
CA GLY A 2 -30.85 33.21 -64.75
C GLY A 2 -31.18 32.49 -63.43
N SER A 3 -30.33 32.34 -62.41
CA SER A 3 -29.24 33.12 -61.80
C SER A 3 -29.65 33.56 -60.37
N LEU A 4 -28.94 32.97 -59.40
CA LEU A 4 -28.49 33.47 -58.09
C LEU A 4 -28.79 34.93 -57.73
N ARG A 5 -29.08 35.17 -56.43
CA ARG A 5 -28.20 35.91 -55.49
C ARG A 5 -28.80 35.99 -54.08
N GLY A 6 -28.00 35.64 -53.06
CA GLY A 6 -28.26 35.96 -51.66
C GLY A 6 -27.74 37.36 -51.28
N ILE A 7 -28.17 37.89 -50.14
CA ILE A 7 -27.47 38.93 -49.38
C ILE A 7 -27.71 38.75 -47.88
N SER A 8 -26.61 38.74 -47.15
CA SER A 8 -26.49 38.75 -45.68
C SER A 8 -27.04 40.03 -45.04
N GLY A 9 -27.54 39.92 -43.81
CA GLY A 9 -27.87 41.06 -42.93
C GLY A 9 -27.67 40.67 -41.47
N LEU A 10 -26.83 41.44 -40.78
CA LEU A 10 -26.20 41.23 -39.49
C LEU A 10 -26.90 42.07 -38.40
N ALA A 11 -27.25 41.50 -37.25
CA ALA A 11 -27.50 42.21 -35.97
C ALA A 11 -27.49 41.19 -34.82
N ILE A 12 -26.38 40.98 -34.09
CA ILE A 12 -25.91 41.70 -32.89
C ILE A 12 -26.55 41.20 -31.57
N ALA A 13 -25.64 40.79 -30.68
CA ALA A 13 -25.67 40.78 -29.22
C ALA A 13 -26.55 39.76 -28.49
N GLY A 14 -25.86 38.78 -27.90
CA GLY A 14 -26.38 37.90 -26.86
C GLY A 14 -25.28 37.11 -26.16
N SER A 15 -24.16 37.77 -25.83
CA SER A 15 -23.16 37.19 -24.94
C SER A 15 -23.75 37.05 -23.54
N LEU A 16 -23.93 35.82 -23.06
CA LEU A 16 -23.86 35.49 -21.64
C LEU A 16 -23.10 34.17 -21.48
N LEU A 17 -21.86 34.32 -21.06
CA LEU A 17 -20.97 33.28 -20.55
C LEU A 17 -21.65 32.50 -19.42
N PHE A 18 -21.72 31.17 -19.55
CA PHE A 18 -21.72 30.27 -18.41
C PHE A 18 -20.50 29.35 -18.50
N ILE A 19 -19.40 29.91 -18.00
CA ILE A 19 -18.42 29.34 -17.06
C ILE A 19 -18.32 27.81 -17.08
N GLY A 20 -17.14 27.33 -17.47
CA GLY A 20 -16.76 25.93 -17.46
C GLY A 20 -16.96 25.26 -16.11
N LEU A 21 -17.64 24.12 -16.11
CA LEU A 21 -17.58 23.16 -15.02
C LEU A 21 -16.21 22.50 -15.06
N GLY A 22 -15.28 23.04 -14.27
CA GLY A 22 -14.08 22.33 -13.87
C GLY A 22 -14.48 21.01 -13.22
N THR A 23 -13.98 19.91 -13.76
CA THR A 23 -14.01 18.61 -13.07
C THR A 23 -13.02 18.67 -11.92
N SER A 24 -13.45 19.31 -10.83
CA SER A 24 -12.76 19.30 -9.55
C SER A 24 -12.61 17.86 -9.08
N SER A 25 -11.37 17.43 -8.93
CA SER A 25 -10.98 16.14 -8.36
C SER A 25 -11.78 15.87 -7.09
N LEU A 26 -12.53 14.76 -7.06
CA LEU A 26 -13.01 14.18 -5.81
C LEU A 26 -11.79 13.66 -5.04
N SER A 27 -11.16 14.54 -4.26
CA SER A 27 -10.35 14.12 -3.12
C SER A 27 -11.30 13.56 -2.08
N GLN A 28 -11.54 12.24 -2.11
CA GLN A 28 -12.17 11.55 -0.99
C GLN A 28 -11.17 11.54 0.17
N ALA A 29 -11.21 12.59 0.98
CA ALA A 29 -10.70 12.50 2.34
C ALA A 29 -11.61 11.52 3.08
N GLN A 30 -11.17 10.28 3.23
CA GLN A 30 -11.86 9.31 4.05
C GLN A 30 -11.88 9.87 5.49
N ALA A 31 -13.07 10.12 6.03
CA ALA A 31 -13.22 10.54 7.41
C ALA A 31 -12.64 9.44 8.30
N LYS A 32 -11.54 9.73 9.02
CA LYS A 32 -11.03 8.83 10.06
C LYS A 32 -12.10 8.69 11.15
N ASP A 33 -12.53 7.47 11.38
CA ASP A 33 -13.43 7.13 12.48
C ASP A 33 -12.75 7.44 13.82
N LYS A 34 -13.52 7.81 14.85
CA LYS A 34 -12.98 8.16 16.17
C LYS A 34 -12.38 6.95 16.90
N ASP A 35 -12.65 5.75 16.41
CA ASP A 35 -12.18 4.47 16.95
C ASP A 35 -11.01 3.85 16.14
N ASP A 36 -10.39 4.62 15.25
CA ASP A 36 -9.26 4.13 14.44
C ASP A 36 -8.00 3.89 15.31
N LEU A 37 -7.25 2.84 14.99
CA LEU A 37 -6.03 2.49 15.72
C LEU A 37 -4.92 3.49 15.38
N GLU A 38 -4.73 4.49 16.25
CA GLU A 38 -3.72 5.52 16.03
C GLU A 38 -2.33 5.14 16.59
N CYS A 39 -1.28 5.63 15.91
CA CYS A 39 0.11 5.47 16.35
C CYS A 39 0.36 5.93 17.80
N ARG A 40 -0.38 6.94 18.27
CA ARG A 40 -0.24 7.47 19.64
C ARG A 40 -0.49 6.43 20.73
N TYR A 41 -1.20 5.35 20.41
CA TYR A 41 -1.54 4.29 21.35
C TYR A 41 -0.52 3.14 21.37
N MET A 42 0.41 3.08 20.40
CA MET A 42 1.30 1.92 20.23
C MET A 42 2.13 1.65 21.49
N SER A 43 2.79 2.67 22.03
CA SER A 43 3.63 2.47 23.23
C SER A 43 2.82 2.03 24.45
N ALA A 44 1.57 2.50 24.60
CA ALA A 44 0.69 2.06 25.69
C ALA A 44 0.25 0.61 25.52
N ILE A 45 -0.12 0.21 24.30
CA ILE A 45 -0.50 -1.17 23.96
C ILE A 45 0.68 -2.13 24.19
N GLU A 46 1.87 -1.79 23.70
CA GLU A 46 3.10 -2.55 23.96
C GLU A 46 3.36 -2.70 25.46
N GLY A 47 3.21 -1.61 26.23
CA GLY A 47 3.37 -1.63 27.67
C GLY A 47 2.37 -2.56 28.36
N GLY A 48 1.11 -2.55 27.91
CA GLY A 48 0.07 -3.43 28.42
C GLY A 48 0.36 -4.92 28.18
N PHE A 49 0.90 -5.27 27.02
CA PHE A 49 1.36 -6.63 26.74
C PHE A 49 2.49 -7.04 27.69
N LEU A 50 3.47 -6.18 27.91
CA LEU A 50 4.66 -6.50 28.72
C LEU A 50 4.40 -6.51 30.22
N ALA A 51 3.44 -5.70 30.71
CA ALA A 51 3.16 -5.56 32.13
C ALA A 51 2.76 -6.88 32.81
N ASN A 52 2.11 -7.79 32.08
CA ASN A 52 1.58 -9.05 32.62
C ASN A 52 2.18 -10.30 31.97
N HIS A 53 3.19 -10.14 31.11
CA HIS A 53 3.73 -11.27 30.37
C HIS A 53 4.81 -12.00 31.19
N VAL A 54 4.61 -13.31 31.38
CA VAL A 54 5.44 -14.20 32.22
C VAL A 54 6.93 -14.28 31.81
N ARG A 55 7.27 -13.92 30.57
CA ARG A 55 8.59 -14.16 29.96
C ARG A 55 9.25 -12.90 29.41
N TYR A 56 8.45 -11.95 28.91
CA TYR A 56 8.94 -10.72 28.31
C TYR A 56 8.34 -9.53 29.05
N THR A 57 9.14 -8.87 29.88
CA THR A 57 8.68 -7.72 30.68
C THR A 57 9.31 -6.40 30.22
N ASN A 58 10.27 -6.45 29.29
CA ASN A 58 11.05 -5.29 28.85
C ASN A 58 11.05 -5.16 27.32
N ARG A 59 11.17 -3.93 26.83
CA ARG A 59 11.39 -3.60 25.41
C ARG A 59 12.88 -3.73 25.07
N ASP A 60 13.39 -4.95 25.03
CA ASP A 60 14.79 -5.22 24.69
C ASP A 60 15.00 -5.46 23.19
N THR A 61 16.28 -5.49 22.78
CA THR A 61 16.70 -5.69 21.39
C THR A 61 16.23 -7.05 20.84
N ASP A 62 16.18 -8.09 21.67
CA ASP A 62 15.77 -9.43 21.24
C ASP A 62 14.28 -9.47 20.90
N LEU A 63 13.44 -8.89 21.76
CA LEU A 63 12.01 -8.75 21.52
C LEU A 63 11.74 -7.84 20.31
N GLN A 64 12.51 -6.76 20.16
CA GLN A 64 12.39 -5.87 19.00
C GLN A 64 12.66 -6.65 17.71
N ASN A 65 13.80 -7.32 17.62
CA ASN A 65 14.18 -8.10 16.43
C ASN A 65 13.11 -9.15 16.11
N ARG A 66 12.62 -9.87 17.11
CA ARG A 66 11.55 -10.85 16.92
C ARG A 66 10.24 -10.23 16.46
N THR A 67 9.88 -9.05 16.98
CA THR A 67 8.67 -8.33 16.55
C THR A 67 8.77 -7.94 15.08
N ILE A 68 9.94 -7.46 14.64
CA ILE A 68 10.22 -7.13 13.24
C ILE A 68 10.10 -8.39 12.35
N GLU A 69 10.73 -9.50 12.73
CA GLU A 69 10.65 -10.75 11.97
C GLU A 69 9.21 -11.27 11.88
N GLN A 70 8.45 -11.24 12.98
CA GLN A 70 7.04 -11.66 12.97
C GLN A 70 6.16 -10.73 12.13
N TYR A 71 6.43 -9.42 12.15
CA TYR A 71 5.70 -8.47 11.32
C TYR A 71 5.91 -8.76 9.83
N ILE A 72 7.16 -8.96 9.40
CA ILE A 72 7.49 -9.32 8.01
C ILE A 72 6.85 -10.66 7.64
N LYS A 73 6.94 -11.68 8.51
CA LYS A 73 6.28 -12.98 8.29
C LYS A 73 4.76 -12.85 8.19
N ARG A 74 4.14 -11.90 8.91
CA ARG A 74 2.69 -11.65 8.82
C ARG A 74 2.32 -10.92 7.52
N MET A 75 3.17 -10.04 7.03
CA MET A 75 2.96 -9.31 5.78
C MET A 75 3.02 -10.23 4.55
N ASP A 76 4.02 -11.11 4.47
CA ASP A 76 4.17 -12.09 3.36
C ASP A 76 4.49 -13.49 3.90
N PRO A 77 3.51 -14.21 4.47
CA PRO A 77 3.73 -15.52 5.07
C PRO A 77 4.16 -16.57 4.04
N SER A 78 3.83 -16.37 2.77
CA SER A 78 4.11 -17.31 1.69
C SER A 78 5.44 -17.07 0.98
N LYS A 79 6.10 -15.93 1.25
CA LYS A 79 7.29 -15.41 0.55
C LYS A 79 7.08 -15.36 -0.97
N ILE A 80 6.00 -14.73 -1.42
CA ILE A 80 5.68 -14.63 -2.85
C ILE A 80 5.63 -13.20 -3.38
N TYR A 81 5.74 -12.20 -2.51
CA TYR A 81 5.64 -10.79 -2.87
C TYR A 81 6.95 -10.05 -2.62
N LEU A 82 7.50 -10.15 -1.41
CA LEU A 82 8.68 -9.38 -1.02
C LEU A 82 9.97 -10.03 -1.53
N LEU A 83 10.87 -9.21 -2.08
CA LEU A 83 12.23 -9.62 -2.40
C LEU A 83 13.13 -9.58 -1.14
N ALA A 84 14.27 -10.27 -1.16
CA ALA A 84 15.24 -10.21 -0.06
C ALA A 84 15.68 -8.75 0.26
N ALA A 85 15.91 -7.93 -0.76
CA ALA A 85 16.25 -6.52 -0.59
C ALA A 85 15.10 -5.70 0.04
N ASP A 86 13.84 -6.05 -0.26
CA ASP A 86 12.68 -5.40 0.36
C ASP A 86 12.61 -5.76 1.85
N VAL A 87 12.86 -7.02 2.19
CA VAL A 87 12.93 -7.50 3.57
C VAL A 87 14.01 -6.76 4.35
N ASP A 88 15.22 -6.62 3.80
CA ASP A 88 16.31 -5.88 4.43
C ASP A 88 16.00 -4.38 4.60
N GLN A 89 15.32 -3.79 3.62
CA GLN A 89 14.87 -2.41 3.67
C GLN A 89 13.80 -2.21 4.76
N ILE A 90 12.84 -3.12 4.87
CA ILE A 90 11.83 -3.10 5.94
C ILE A 90 12.50 -3.22 7.31
N LYS A 91 13.46 -4.15 7.48
CA LYS A 91 14.22 -4.28 8.74
C LYS A 91 14.95 -2.99 9.09
N THR A 92 15.51 -2.31 8.09
CA THR A 92 16.17 -1.00 8.26
C THR A 92 15.18 0.07 8.72
N TRP A 93 14.02 0.19 8.08
CA TRP A 93 12.98 1.15 8.48
C TRP A 93 12.45 0.91 9.90
N MET A 94 12.30 -0.37 10.27
CA MET A 94 11.81 -0.78 11.58
C MET A 94 12.89 -0.77 12.67
N GLY A 95 14.15 -0.46 12.34
CA GLY A 95 15.23 -0.34 13.32
C GLY A 95 14.88 0.65 14.43
N GLY A 96 15.01 0.23 15.69
CA GLY A 96 14.61 1.04 16.85
C GLY A 96 13.09 1.15 17.02
N LEU A 97 12.32 0.15 16.55
CA LEU A 97 10.85 0.09 16.60
C LEU A 97 10.26 0.66 17.87
N PHE A 98 10.73 0.21 19.04
CA PHE A 98 10.15 0.62 20.33
C PHE A 98 10.40 2.09 20.68
N ASP A 99 11.55 2.65 20.28
CA ASP A 99 11.82 4.08 20.44
C ASP A 99 10.97 4.90 19.47
N LYS A 100 10.80 4.42 18.25
CA LYS A 100 9.96 5.05 17.23
C LYS A 100 8.50 5.13 17.68
N THR A 101 7.90 4.01 18.11
CA THR A 101 6.51 3.98 18.58
C THR A 101 6.31 4.80 19.85
N LYS A 102 7.28 4.82 20.77
CA LYS A 102 7.29 5.73 21.93
C LYS A 102 7.24 7.20 21.52
N ASN A 103 7.96 7.56 20.46
CA ASN A 103 7.98 8.91 19.90
C ASN A 103 6.83 9.20 18.93
N LYS A 104 5.86 8.27 18.79
CA LYS A 104 4.72 8.37 17.87
C LYS A 104 5.16 8.45 16.39
N ASP A 105 6.34 7.94 16.08
CA ASP A 105 6.84 7.73 14.72
C ASP A 105 6.47 6.31 14.28
N CYS A 106 5.38 6.17 13.54
CA CYS A 106 4.95 4.90 12.94
C CYS A 106 5.08 4.89 11.41
N ALA A 107 5.86 5.80 10.82
CA ALA A 107 5.97 5.92 9.36
C ALA A 107 6.47 4.61 8.71
N PHE A 108 7.27 3.83 9.43
CA PHE A 108 7.77 2.52 8.99
C PHE A 108 6.64 1.52 8.69
N LEU A 109 5.50 1.59 9.39
CA LEU A 109 4.35 0.71 9.14
C LEU A 109 3.74 1.02 7.77
N ASP A 110 3.49 2.30 7.50
CA ASP A 110 2.92 2.76 6.23
C ASP A 110 3.89 2.50 5.07
N GLN A 111 5.19 2.74 5.26
CA GLN A 111 6.22 2.47 4.25
C GLN A 111 6.28 0.99 3.88
N SER A 112 6.30 0.11 4.90
CA SER A 112 6.33 -1.34 4.70
C SER A 112 5.07 -1.84 4.00
N GLN A 113 3.90 -1.35 4.41
CA GLN A 113 2.62 -1.74 3.80
C GLN A 113 2.51 -1.25 2.35
N LYS A 114 2.94 -0.01 2.06
CA LYS A 114 2.97 0.51 0.69
C LYS A 114 3.87 -0.32 -0.22
N LEU A 115 5.04 -0.73 0.28
CA LEU A 115 5.96 -1.61 -0.46
C LEU A 115 5.29 -2.97 -0.78
N LEU A 116 4.62 -3.59 0.19
CA LEU A 116 3.90 -4.84 -0.03
C LEU A 116 2.78 -4.68 -1.08
N VAL A 117 1.98 -3.62 -0.99
CA VAL A 117 0.91 -3.33 -1.96
C VAL A 117 1.49 -3.12 -3.36
N GLN A 118 2.60 -2.40 -3.47
CA GLN A 118 3.30 -2.23 -4.74
C GLN A 118 3.74 -3.59 -5.33
N ARG A 119 4.39 -4.45 -4.53
CA ARG A 119 4.82 -5.80 -4.98
C ARG A 119 3.65 -6.68 -5.37
N ALA A 120 2.54 -6.61 -4.64
CA ALA A 120 1.32 -7.34 -4.98
C ALA A 120 0.76 -6.91 -6.34
N GLN A 121 0.76 -5.60 -6.62
CA GLN A 121 0.32 -5.05 -7.89
C GLN A 121 1.24 -5.47 -9.05
N GLU A 122 2.56 -5.33 -8.88
CA GLU A 122 3.57 -5.75 -9.87
C GLU A 122 3.41 -7.23 -10.23
N ARG A 123 3.21 -8.09 -9.22
CA ARG A 123 3.03 -9.53 -9.41
C ARG A 123 1.71 -9.87 -10.09
N ALA A 124 0.61 -9.17 -9.75
CA ALA A 124 -0.67 -9.34 -10.41
C ALA A 124 -0.59 -8.96 -11.89
N ASP A 125 0.12 -7.88 -12.21
CA ASP A 125 0.29 -7.42 -13.60
C ASP A 125 1.21 -8.33 -14.40
N PHE A 126 2.24 -8.90 -13.77
CA PHE A 126 3.03 -9.98 -14.37
C PHE A 126 2.15 -11.19 -14.68
N ALA A 127 1.37 -11.67 -13.70
CA ALA A 127 0.52 -12.85 -13.88
C ALA A 127 -0.48 -12.68 -15.03
N LYS A 128 -1.12 -11.51 -15.14
CA LYS A 128 -2.05 -11.21 -16.26
C LYS A 128 -1.37 -11.25 -17.63
N LYS A 129 -0.11 -10.80 -17.72
CA LYS A 129 0.66 -10.80 -18.98
C LYS A 129 1.19 -12.19 -19.31
N PHE A 130 1.61 -12.93 -18.29
CA PHE A 130 2.23 -14.25 -18.45
C PHE A 130 1.19 -15.35 -18.75
N LEU A 131 0.00 -15.25 -18.15
CA LEU A 131 -1.11 -16.18 -18.37
C LEU A 131 -1.98 -15.73 -19.56
N ASP A 132 -1.36 -15.49 -20.71
CA ASP A 132 -2.07 -15.17 -21.94
C ASP A 132 -2.70 -16.43 -22.59
N LYS A 133 -3.31 -16.25 -23.76
CA LYS A 133 -3.98 -17.33 -24.50
C LYS A 133 -3.05 -18.47 -24.96
N ASP A 134 -1.75 -18.22 -25.00
CA ASP A 134 -0.74 -19.16 -25.51
C ASP A 134 -0.05 -19.91 -24.34
N TYR A 135 -0.37 -19.58 -23.09
CA TYR A 135 0.11 -20.29 -21.91
C TYR A 135 -0.32 -21.76 -21.90
N LYS A 136 0.64 -22.67 -21.68
CA LYS A 136 0.41 -24.10 -21.55
C LYS A 136 0.93 -24.60 -20.21
N PHE A 137 0.11 -25.38 -19.52
CA PHE A 137 0.52 -26.01 -18.27
C PHE A 137 1.50 -27.17 -18.55
N ASP A 138 2.61 -27.19 -17.82
CA ASP A 138 3.53 -28.34 -17.81
C ASP A 138 3.20 -29.23 -16.61
N GLY A 139 2.71 -30.45 -16.88
CA GLY A 139 2.36 -31.44 -15.86
C GLY A 139 3.54 -31.98 -15.06
N LYS A 140 4.78 -31.68 -15.45
CA LYS A 140 6.00 -32.01 -14.68
C LYS A 140 6.40 -30.88 -13.71
N THR A 141 5.69 -29.76 -13.74
CA THR A 141 5.97 -28.63 -12.85
C THR A 141 5.73 -29.03 -11.40
N GLU A 142 6.75 -28.87 -10.57
CA GLU A 142 6.64 -29.00 -9.13
C GLU A 142 6.63 -27.61 -8.47
N PHE A 143 5.85 -27.48 -7.41
CA PHE A 143 5.74 -26.24 -6.65
C PHE A 143 6.02 -26.49 -5.18
N THR A 144 7.04 -25.83 -4.64
CA THR A 144 7.31 -25.83 -3.20
C THR A 144 6.29 -24.93 -2.50
N PHE A 145 5.33 -25.55 -1.82
CA PHE A 145 4.32 -24.82 -1.05
C PHE A 145 4.91 -24.20 0.23
N ASP A 146 5.78 -24.95 0.92
CA ASP A 146 6.38 -24.58 2.21
C ASP A 146 7.26 -23.31 2.09
N PRO A 147 6.87 -22.18 2.73
CA PRO A 147 7.62 -20.93 2.67
C PRO A 147 8.99 -21.01 3.35
N ASP A 148 9.15 -21.88 4.35
CA ASP A 148 10.42 -22.03 5.06
C ASP A 148 11.45 -22.80 4.21
N LYS A 149 11.00 -23.49 3.14
CA LYS A 149 11.84 -24.11 2.11
C LYS A 149 12.13 -23.20 0.91
N LYS A 150 11.63 -21.96 0.92
CA LYS A 150 11.91 -20.95 -0.10
C LYS A 150 13.07 -20.08 0.37
N ALA A 151 14.01 -19.82 -0.56
CA ALA A 151 15.16 -18.94 -0.35
C ALA A 151 14.71 -17.51 0.01
#